data_AF-A0A6C0BCU8-F1
#
_entry.id   AF-A0A6C0BCU8-F1
#
_cell.length_a   1.000
_cell.length_b   1.000
_cell.length_c   1.000
_cell.angle_alpha   90.00
_cell.angle_beta   90.00
_cell.angle_gamma   90.00
#
_symmetry.space_group_name_H-M   'P 1'
#
loop_
_entity.id
_entity.type
_entity.pdbx_description
1 polymer ?
#
loop_
_entity_poly.entity_id
_entity_poly.type
_entity_poly.pdbx_seq_one_letter_code
_entity_poly.pdbx_strand_id
1 'polypeptide(L)'
;MSSNKQEIKAEDFKPEYIGRGVWHSWQLTGFRAKTRSEVVIIYAFILMYVVNMICKNCQHHAKLYISNTGYIEDILNSKEKDLTDSEIIEQFNIWLYEFHKSANLFSGKSSPSYDEVSEFYLNLKVCTENCGN
;
A
#
# COMPACT_ATOMS: atom_id res chain seq x y z
N MET A 1 2.32 35.51 -9.12
CA MET A 1 1.98 34.09 -9.33
C MET A 1 0.65 33.82 -8.63
N SER A 2 -0.42 33.68 -9.41
CA SER A 2 -1.74 33.33 -8.86
C SER A 2 -1.71 31.87 -8.40
N SER A 3 -1.77 31.65 -7.10
CA SER A 3 -2.02 30.34 -6.51
C SER A 3 -3.42 29.90 -6.94
N ASN A 4 -3.50 29.02 -7.94
CA ASN A 4 -4.73 28.28 -8.21
C ASN A 4 -4.96 27.37 -6.99
N LYS A 5 -5.73 27.86 -6.02
CA LYS A 5 -6.23 27.03 -4.93
C LYS A 5 -7.25 26.08 -5.55
N GLN A 6 -6.83 24.85 -5.80
CA GLN A 6 -7.76 23.79 -6.14
C GLN A 6 -8.64 23.54 -4.91
N GLU A 7 -9.92 23.86 -5.05
CA GLU A 7 -10.91 23.67 -4.00
C GLU A 7 -11.26 22.18 -3.92
N ILE A 8 -11.06 21.56 -2.76
CA ILE A 8 -11.40 20.15 -2.52
C ILE A 8 -12.92 20.02 -2.52
N LYS A 9 -13.46 19.10 -3.32
CA LYS A 9 -14.90 18.88 -3.46
C LYS A 9 -15.31 17.54 -2.86
N ALA A 10 -16.59 17.39 -2.52
CA ALA A 10 -17.13 16.13 -2.01
C ALA A 10 -16.89 14.94 -2.97
N GLU A 11 -16.81 15.22 -4.28
CA GLU A 11 -16.52 14.28 -5.36
C GLU A 11 -15.15 13.60 -5.22
N ASP A 12 -14.18 14.29 -4.64
CA ASP A 12 -12.81 13.79 -4.44
C ASP A 12 -12.76 12.65 -3.41
N PHE A 13 -13.83 12.49 -2.63
CA PHE A 13 -14.00 11.46 -1.60
C PHE A 13 -14.88 10.28 -2.06
N LYS A 14 -15.11 10.11 -3.37
CA LYS A 14 -15.77 8.88 -3.84
C LYS A 14 -14.93 7.64 -3.50
N PRO A 15 -15.57 6.49 -3.21
CA PRO A 15 -14.86 5.27 -2.83
C PRO A 15 -13.78 4.86 -3.83
N GLU A 16 -13.98 5.06 -5.14
CA GLU A 16 -12.97 4.74 -6.15
C GLU A 16 -11.69 5.59 -6.07
N TYR A 17 -11.75 6.80 -5.52
CA TYR A 17 -10.61 7.69 -5.36
C TYR A 17 -9.93 7.52 -4.00
N ILE A 18 -10.72 7.33 -2.94
CA ILE A 18 -10.20 7.04 -1.59
C ILE A 18 -9.34 5.79 -1.62
N GLY A 19 -9.84 4.69 -2.21
CA GLY A 19 -9.10 3.44 -2.29
C GLY A 19 -7.76 3.61 -3.02
N ARG A 20 -7.74 4.34 -4.15
CA ARG A 20 -6.51 4.64 -4.90
C ARG A 20 -5.52 5.46 -4.07
N GLY A 21 -6.00 6.51 -3.39
CA GLY A 21 -5.17 7.36 -2.55
C GLY A 21 -4.56 6.61 -1.36
N VAL A 22 -5.33 5.73 -0.72
CA VAL A 22 -4.86 4.89 0.39
C VAL A 22 -3.75 3.93 -0.07
N TRP A 23 -3.98 3.19 -1.16
CA TRP A 23 -2.94 2.29 -1.71
C TRP A 23 -1.69 3.06 -2.14
N HIS A 24 -1.86 4.20 -2.81
CA HIS A 24 -0.74 5.05 -3.21
C HIS A 24 0.07 5.52 -2.01
N SER A 25 -0.60 5.98 -0.95
CA SER A 25 0.06 6.42 0.28
C SER A 25 0.86 5.29 0.92
N TRP A 26 0.28 4.10 1.09
CA TRP A 26 0.97 3.00 1.75
C TRP A 26 2.20 2.55 0.96
N GLN A 27 2.06 2.37 -0.35
CA GLN A 27 3.16 1.96 -1.22
C GLN A 27 4.26 3.02 -1.25
N LEU A 28 3.89 4.30 -1.39
CA LEU A 28 4.86 5.39 -1.38
C LEU A 28 5.63 5.44 -0.06
N THR A 29 4.96 5.35 1.08
CA THR A 29 5.63 5.36 2.38
C THR A 29 6.48 4.10 2.58
N GLY A 30 6.01 2.92 2.15
CA GLY A 30 6.75 1.66 2.27
C GLY A 30 8.05 1.64 1.45
N PHE A 31 7.97 2.01 0.17
CA PHE A 31 9.14 2.07 -0.72
C PHE A 31 10.10 3.22 -0.40
N ARG A 32 9.66 4.23 0.36
CA ARG A 32 10.49 5.36 0.82
C ARG A 32 10.96 5.23 2.26
N ALA A 33 10.55 4.17 2.96
CA ALA A 33 10.99 3.91 4.32
C ALA A 33 12.52 3.75 4.36
N LYS A 34 13.12 4.23 5.44
CA LYS A 34 14.54 4.12 5.75
C LYS A 34 14.78 3.30 6.99
N THR A 35 13.75 3.11 7.81
CA THR A 35 13.84 2.41 9.08
C THR A 35 12.73 1.38 9.22
N ARG A 36 13.00 0.34 10.01
CA ARG A 36 11.98 -0.63 10.41
C ARG A 36 10.78 0.04 11.07
N SER A 37 11.00 1.05 11.90
CA SER A 37 9.91 1.72 12.63
C SER A 37 8.88 2.34 11.69
N GLU A 38 9.30 2.89 10.54
CA GLU A 38 8.38 3.46 9.55
C GLU A 38 7.44 2.40 8.97
N VAL A 39 7.97 1.23 8.56
CA VAL A 39 7.12 0.15 8.02
C VAL A 39 6.24 -0.51 9.07
N VAL A 40 6.69 -0.60 10.33
CA VAL A 40 5.85 -1.04 11.46
C VAL A 40 4.67 -0.08 11.66
N ILE A 41 4.90 1.23 11.58
CA ILE A 41 3.84 2.23 11.71
C ILE A 41 2.84 2.10 10.55
N ILE A 42 3.30 1.94 9.31
CA ILE A 42 2.42 1.73 8.16
C ILE A 42 1.59 0.46 8.34
N TYR A 43 2.21 -0.64 8.76
CA TYR A 43 1.50 -1.89 9.03
C TYR A 43 0.38 -1.71 10.07
N ALA A 44 0.67 -1.00 11.17
CA ALA A 44 -0.34 -0.67 12.16
C ALA A 44 -1.50 0.18 11.58
N PHE A 45 -1.21 1.14 10.70
CA PHE A 45 -2.24 1.90 9.99
C PHE A 45 -3.08 1.02 9.07
N ILE A 46 -2.47 0.06 8.37
CA ILE A 46 -3.19 -0.91 7.54
C ILE A 46 -4.16 -1.73 8.40
N LEU A 47 -3.70 -2.26 9.54
CA LEU A 47 -4.57 -3.02 10.46
C LEU A 47 -5.76 -2.18 10.94
N MET A 48 -5.51 -0.93 11.37
CA MET A 48 -6.58 -0.02 11.79
C MET A 48 -7.56 0.27 10.64
N TYR A 49 -7.06 0.53 9.43
CA TYR A 49 -7.91 0.77 8.27
C TYR A 49 -8.78 -0.46 7.96
N VAL A 50 -8.20 -1.67 7.97
CA VAL A 50 -8.91 -2.93 7.71
C VAL A 50 -10.05 -3.17 8.71
N VAL A 51 -9.82 -2.89 9.99
CA VAL A 51 -10.86 -2.99 11.03
C VAL A 51 -12.00 -1.98 10.82
N ASN A 52 -11.71 -0.82 10.24
CA ASN A 52 -12.67 0.26 10.03
C ASN A 52 -13.25 0.31 8.60
N MET A 53 -12.90 -0.62 7.72
CA MET A 53 -13.45 -0.67 6.36
C MET A 53 -14.98 -0.81 6.37
N ILE A 54 -15.65 0.07 5.62
CA ILE A 54 -17.12 0.09 5.47
C ILE A 54 -17.59 -1.13 4.67
N CYS A 55 -16.93 -1.45 3.56
CA CYS A 55 -17.30 -2.61 2.73
C CYS A 55 -16.96 -3.91 3.46
N LYS A 56 -17.99 -4.65 3.89
CA LYS A 56 -17.83 -5.91 4.65
C LYS A 56 -17.16 -7.03 3.85
N ASN A 57 -17.37 -7.08 2.53
CA ASN A 57 -16.73 -8.06 1.67
C ASN A 57 -15.22 -7.78 1.55
N CYS A 58 -14.83 -6.52 1.29
CA CYS A 58 -13.43 -6.13 1.25
C CYS A 58 -12.75 -6.30 2.62
N GLN A 59 -13.45 -5.96 3.70
CA GLN A 59 -12.97 -6.17 5.06
C GLN A 59 -12.69 -7.65 5.35
N HIS A 60 -13.63 -8.54 5.01
CA HIS A 60 -13.47 -9.97 5.22
C HIS A 60 -12.28 -10.53 4.42
N HIS A 61 -12.20 -10.17 3.14
CA HIS A 61 -11.07 -10.55 2.28
C HIS A 61 -9.73 -10.08 2.87
N ALA A 62 -9.63 -8.82 3.27
CA ALA A 62 -8.40 -8.27 3.84
C ALA A 62 -8.01 -8.93 5.17
N LYS A 63 -8.98 -9.19 6.05
CA LYS A 63 -8.74 -9.92 7.31
C LYS A 63 -8.22 -11.33 7.05
N LEU A 64 -8.80 -12.04 6.07
CA LEU A 64 -8.35 -13.39 5.70
C LEU A 64 -6.93 -13.37 5.10
N TYR A 65 -6.61 -12.38 4.28
CA TYR A 65 -5.24 -12.22 3.76
C TYR A 65 -4.24 -12.01 4.90
N ILE A 66 -4.52 -11.08 5.82
CA ILE A 66 -3.66 -10.78 6.96
C ILE A 66 -3.48 -12.00 7.86
N SER A 67 -4.57 -12.71 8.21
CA SER A 67 -4.46 -13.92 9.04
C SER A 67 -3.61 -15.01 8.40
N ASN A 68 -3.66 -15.14 7.07
CA ASN A 68 -2.89 -16.14 6.33
C ASN A 68 -1.44 -15.71 6.06
N THR A 69 -1.12 -14.42 6.25
CA THR A 69 0.22 -13.85 6.01
C THR A 69 0.85 -13.30 7.29
N GLY A 70 0.45 -13.82 8.45
CA GLY A 70 0.93 -13.40 9.78
C GLY A 70 2.45 -13.51 9.97
N TYR A 71 3.17 -14.21 9.10
CA TYR A 71 4.65 -14.22 9.09
C TYR A 71 5.25 -12.80 9.02
N ILE A 72 4.52 -11.84 8.43
CA ILE A 72 5.00 -10.46 8.36
C ILE A 72 5.09 -9.81 9.74
N GLU A 73 4.19 -10.19 10.67
CA GLU A 73 4.26 -9.72 12.05
C GLU A 73 5.54 -10.22 12.72
N ASP A 74 5.94 -11.47 12.46
CA ASP A 74 7.19 -12.02 12.97
C ASP A 74 8.41 -11.26 12.42
N ILE A 75 8.40 -10.91 11.12
CA ILE A 75 9.46 -10.10 10.51
C ILE A 75 9.51 -8.70 11.14
N LEU A 76 8.35 -8.05 11.28
CA LEU A 76 8.23 -6.69 11.81
C LEU A 76 8.50 -6.59 13.31
N ASN A 77 8.22 -7.66 14.08
CA ASN A 77 8.41 -7.73 15.53
C ASN A 77 9.73 -8.37 15.94
N SER A 78 10.39 -9.10 15.04
CA SER A 78 11.69 -9.74 15.27
C SER A 78 12.71 -8.78 15.87
N LYS A 79 13.02 -8.94 17.16
CA LYS A 79 14.26 -8.39 17.76
C LYS A 79 15.44 -9.37 17.61
N GLU A 80 15.18 -10.58 17.11
CA GLU A 80 16.07 -11.75 17.21
C GLU A 80 16.49 -12.37 15.86
N LYS A 81 16.14 -11.78 14.71
CA LYS A 81 16.72 -12.17 13.42
C LYS A 81 17.69 -11.09 12.97
N ASP A 82 18.82 -11.52 12.43
CA ASP A 82 19.92 -10.72 11.82
C ASP A 82 19.50 -9.86 10.62
N LEU A 83 18.21 -9.54 10.47
CA LEU A 83 17.71 -8.72 9.38
C LEU A 83 18.00 -7.25 9.67
N THR A 84 18.67 -6.63 8.71
CA THR A 84 18.84 -5.20 8.64
C THR A 84 17.50 -4.50 8.39
N ASP A 85 17.45 -3.19 8.66
CA ASP A 85 16.28 -2.37 8.32
C ASP A 85 15.93 -2.50 6.83
N SER A 86 16.92 -2.53 5.94
CA SER A 86 16.71 -2.71 4.50
C SER A 86 16.00 -4.02 4.16
N GLU A 87 16.40 -5.14 4.76
CA GLU A 87 15.78 -6.44 4.52
C GLU A 87 14.34 -6.50 5.08
N ILE A 88 14.11 -5.91 6.25
CA ILE A 88 12.77 -5.82 6.84
C ILE A 88 11.85 -4.97 5.94
N ILE A 89 12.34 -3.84 5.44
CA ILE A 89 11.60 -2.95 4.54
C ILE A 89 11.29 -3.67 3.23
N GLU A 90 12.24 -4.41 2.66
CA GLU A 90 12.03 -5.20 1.44
C GLU A 90 10.94 -6.26 1.64
N GLN A 91 11.03 -7.06 2.72
CA GLN A 91 10.01 -8.07 3.03
C GLN A 91 8.63 -7.44 3.25
N PHE A 92 8.57 -6.27 3.90
CA PHE A 92 7.34 -5.51 4.04
C PHE A 92 6.78 -5.04 2.70
N ASN A 93 7.61 -4.52 1.80
CA ASN A 93 7.15 -4.04 0.49
C ASN A 93 6.69 -5.19 -0.42
N ILE A 94 7.33 -6.36 -0.36
CA ILE A 94 6.85 -7.58 -1.03
C ILE A 94 5.47 -7.97 -0.49
N TRP A 95 5.31 -8.00 0.84
CA TRP A 95 4.03 -8.31 1.48
C TRP A 95 2.95 -7.29 1.09
N LEU A 96 3.26 -6.00 1.12
CA LEU A 96 2.33 -4.92 0.78
C LEU A 96 1.89 -4.97 -0.68
N TYR A 97 2.81 -5.30 -1.59
CA TYR A 97 2.50 -5.56 -2.99
C TYR A 97 1.56 -6.75 -3.16
N GLU A 98 1.87 -7.90 -2.57
CA GLU A 98 1.03 -9.09 -2.70
C GLU A 98 -0.36 -8.88 -2.06
N PHE A 99 -0.44 -8.08 -1.00
CA PHE A 99 -1.71 -7.68 -0.40
C PHE A 99 -2.55 -6.83 -1.37
N HIS A 100 -1.95 -5.81 -2.00
CA HIS A 100 -2.63 -4.97 -2.99
C HIS A 100 -3.05 -5.77 -4.23
N LYS A 101 -2.17 -6.65 -4.72
CA LYS A 101 -2.46 -7.58 -5.83
C LYS A 101 -3.63 -8.50 -5.49
N SER A 102 -3.68 -9.05 -4.28
CA SER A 102 -4.81 -9.87 -3.82
C SER A 102 -6.13 -9.09 -3.87
N ALA A 103 -6.12 -7.83 -3.38
CA ALA A 103 -7.29 -6.96 -3.42
C ALA A 103 -7.73 -6.59 -4.86
N ASN A 104 -6.77 -6.39 -5.78
CA ASN A 104 -7.05 -6.15 -7.19
C ASN A 104 -7.72 -7.37 -7.84
N LEU A 105 -7.15 -8.56 -7.65
CA LEU A 105 -7.70 -9.81 -8.18
C LEU A 105 -9.10 -10.09 -7.61
N PHE A 106 -9.31 -9.89 -6.31
CA PHE A 106 -10.62 -10.01 -5.67
C PHE A 106 -11.66 -9.06 -6.28
N SER A 107 -11.22 -7.88 -6.74
CA SER A 107 -12.06 -6.89 -7.40
C SER A 107 -12.18 -7.08 -8.92
N GLY A 108 -11.65 -8.17 -9.48
CA GLY A 108 -11.66 -8.45 -10.92
C GLY A 108 -10.72 -7.57 -11.75
N LYS A 109 -9.72 -6.93 -11.13
CA LYS A 109 -8.73 -6.09 -11.81
C LYS A 109 -7.45 -6.87 -12.09
N SER A 110 -6.72 -6.45 -13.12
CA SER A 110 -5.31 -6.84 -13.27
C SER A 110 -4.45 -6.16 -12.19
N SER A 111 -3.26 -6.71 -11.97
CA SER A 111 -2.23 -6.10 -11.13
C SER A 111 -0.95 -5.98 -11.95
N PRO A 112 -0.22 -4.85 -11.87
CA PRO A 112 1.15 -4.78 -12.38
C PRO A 112 2.02 -5.81 -11.64
N SER A 113 3.18 -6.11 -12.22
CA SER A 113 4.24 -6.89 -11.59
C SER A 113 4.89 -6.14 -10.42
N TYR A 114 5.62 -6.87 -9.58
CA TYR A 114 6.37 -6.27 -8.47
C TYR A 114 7.42 -5.29 -8.99
N ASP A 115 8.12 -5.63 -10.06
CA ASP A 115 9.18 -4.80 -10.64
C ASP A 115 8.64 -3.48 -11.16
N GLU A 116 7.48 -3.48 -11.84
CA GLU A 116 6.80 -2.26 -12.29
C GLU A 116 6.39 -1.37 -11.11
N VAL A 117 5.86 -1.96 -10.04
CA VAL A 117 5.46 -1.22 -8.83
C VAL A 117 6.69 -0.64 -8.12
N SER A 118 7.74 -1.45 -7.97
CA SER A 118 8.99 -1.05 -7.35
C SER A 118 9.66 0.10 -8.13
N GLU A 119 9.77 -0.03 -9.46
CA GLU A 119 10.32 1.04 -10.30
C GLU A 119 9.51 2.33 -10.15
N PHE A 120 8.18 2.23 -10.18
CA PHE A 120 7.30 3.39 -10.03
C PHE A 120 7.52 4.10 -8.70
N TYR A 121 7.47 3.41 -7.56
CA TYR A 121 7.54 4.09 -6.26
C TYR A 121 8.96 4.55 -5.87
N LEU A 122 10.00 3.86 -6.33
CA LEU A 122 11.39 4.28 -6.14
C LEU A 122 11.76 5.50 -6.99
N ASN A 123 11.21 5.62 -8.20
CA ASN A 123 11.59 6.69 -9.13
C ASN A 123 10.52 7.78 -9.31
N LEU A 124 9.27 7.53 -8.92
CA LEU A 124 8.10 8.35 -9.22
C LEU A 124 8.00 8.72 -10.71
N LYS A 125 8.43 7.81 -11.58
CA LYS A 125 8.31 7.98 -13.02
C LYS A 125 6.82 7.91 -13.37
N VAL A 126 6.25 9.06 -13.68
CA VAL A 126 4.90 9.15 -14.24
C VAL A 126 5.02 8.80 -15.73
N CYS A 127 4.13 7.93 -16.24
CA CYS A 127 3.95 7.73 -17.69
C CYS A 127 3.77 9.12 -18.32
N THR A 128 4.77 9.57 -19.09
CA THR A 128 4.74 10.85 -19.81
C THR A 128 4.10 10.70 -21.19
N GLU A 129 3.87 9.45 -21.61
CA GLU A 129 3.10 9.15 -22.80
C GLU A 129 1.64 9.53 -22.57
N ASN A 130 0.92 9.79 -23.65
CA ASN A 130 -0.49 10.09 -23.58
C ASN A 130 -1.23 8.75 -23.36
N CYS A 131 -1.25 8.26 -22.12
CA CYS A 131 -1.76 6.92 -21.77
C CYS A 131 -3.32 6.83 -21.82
N GLY A 132 -3.96 7.73 -22.58
CA GLY A 132 -5.37 7.67 -22.99
C GLY A 132 -6.38 8.22 -21.98
N ASN A 133 -7.45 8.83 -22.51
CA ASN A 133 -8.72 9.06 -21.81
C ASN A 133 -9.36 7.74 -21.37
#